data_AF-A0A8S1Q5P5-F1
#
_entry.id   AF-A0A8S1Q5P5-F1
#
_cell.length_a   1.000
_cell.length_b   1.000
_cell.length_c   1.000
_cell.angle_alpha   90.00
_cell.angle_beta   90.00
_cell.angle_gamma   90.00
#
_symmetry.space_group_name_H-M   'P 1'
#
loop_
_entity.id
_entity.type
_entity.pdbx_description
1 polymer ?
#
loop_
_entity_poly.entity_id
_entity_poly.type
_entity_poly.pdbx_seq_one_letter_code
_entity_poly.pdbx_strand_id
1 'polypeptide(L)'
;MVCIQFNIIKITPIRILQQGKVILSNKLMIPSNQEISKYELYNPKLKKFSAYINEFSIQLKNRFNEQLLNFTNSTCQIMESIIDIKKQVRLSSSNASLIYFNQTTNNFNLGNLIFTFDPYNQTDKQYEIEIYCKTQSLIKELSYKIKVQSLICQLGEFNVLNGCLTCQSTQGFYSVTYNATKCSIFDKTKFEAITSNNIKLKPGYWRPHQESDLVNDCFKNIESCKGGWAVGDDICQIGHVGGLCEECDKQNTRGDGYYFKNDQFTCLNCSNFSINILSLVLITIWVFLSAFITLTSVQKTNQLFASLKLTQNFAHILFKMNINQESILLKLLLNYIWIFSVIFTFNIQFSFSFIFVNQMSDTSYFLTRNLDCEISQSFEIELIYIRVLGMFTLISLQIFVIQLTVNIFIMLTKGKFSSNISSITIIYLYVQNYAALINQLFSILAKREISNIDYVQGDVSLLFDSFNHQAWIYKLIFPISLLLFLNRSQNKLDSCKKRNFFDKIQFRRHIGYLFNEYNANSSFFGNGLNYGRKPLLQLF
;
A
#
# COMPACT_ATOMS: atom_id res chain seq x y z
N MET A 1 -68.70 11.10 0.82
CA MET A 1 -67.29 10.66 0.83
C MET A 1 -67.11 9.76 -0.39
N VAL A 2 -66.52 10.27 -1.47
CA VAL A 2 -66.30 9.48 -2.69
C VAL A 2 -65.00 8.69 -2.50
N CYS A 3 -65.08 7.37 -2.34
CA CYS A 3 -63.89 6.52 -2.27
C CYS A 3 -63.23 6.47 -3.66
N ILE A 4 -62.12 7.18 -3.82
CA ILE A 4 -61.29 7.08 -5.02
C ILE A 4 -60.53 5.75 -4.97
N GLN A 5 -60.78 4.87 -5.92
CA GLN A 5 -60.11 3.57 -6.02
C GLN A 5 -58.84 3.71 -6.88
N PHE A 6 -57.68 3.46 -6.28
CA PHE A 6 -56.39 3.51 -6.97
C PHE A 6 -56.01 2.17 -7.58
N ASN A 7 -55.51 2.23 -8.82
CA ASN A 7 -54.86 1.09 -9.44
C ASN A 7 -53.35 1.13 -9.13
N ILE A 8 -52.84 0.10 -8.44
CA ILE A 8 -51.41 -0.03 -8.15
C ILE A 8 -50.71 -0.66 -9.36
N ILE A 9 -49.76 0.07 -9.95
CA ILE A 9 -48.96 -0.42 -11.07
C ILE A 9 -47.88 -1.35 -10.50
N LYS A 10 -47.88 -2.62 -10.93
CA LYS A 10 -46.85 -3.60 -10.59
C LYS A 10 -45.76 -3.56 -11.65
N ILE A 11 -44.52 -3.37 -11.21
CA ILE A 11 -43.35 -3.32 -12.09
C ILE A 11 -42.67 -4.67 -12.04
N THR A 12 -42.30 -5.20 -13.22
CA THR A 12 -41.47 -6.40 -13.31
C THR A 12 -40.08 -6.08 -12.76
N PRO A 13 -39.45 -7.00 -12.00
CA PRO A 13 -38.13 -6.72 -11.44
C PRO A 13 -37.12 -6.26 -12.50
N ILE A 14 -36.52 -5.11 -12.28
CA ILE A 14 -35.52 -4.51 -13.17
C ILE A 14 -34.12 -4.65 -12.57
N ARG A 15 -33.14 -4.91 -13.43
CA ARG A 15 -31.70 -4.84 -13.10
C ARG A 15 -31.21 -3.43 -13.36
N ILE A 16 -30.60 -2.82 -12.36
CA ILE A 16 -30.08 -1.46 -12.46
C ILE A 16 -28.71 -1.37 -11.81
N LEU A 17 -27.86 -0.49 -12.35
CA LEU A 17 -26.55 -0.20 -11.81
C LEU A 17 -26.65 0.94 -10.79
N GLN A 18 -26.20 0.70 -9.56
CA GLN A 18 -26.16 1.70 -8.50
C GLN A 18 -24.78 1.64 -7.84
N GLN A 19 -24.04 2.75 -7.87
CA GLN A 19 -22.66 2.83 -7.34
C GLN A 19 -21.76 1.66 -7.81
N GLY A 20 -21.85 1.31 -9.09
CA GLY A 20 -21.07 0.23 -9.70
C GLY A 20 -21.58 -1.20 -9.41
N LYS A 21 -22.60 -1.38 -8.58
CA LYS A 21 -23.20 -2.68 -8.25
C LYS A 21 -24.51 -2.87 -9.00
N VAL A 22 -24.74 -4.07 -9.53
CA VAL A 22 -26.01 -4.43 -10.15
C VAL A 22 -26.99 -4.86 -9.05
N ILE A 23 -28.11 -4.16 -8.94
CA ILE A 23 -29.18 -4.48 -7.99
C ILE A 23 -30.45 -4.87 -8.75
N LEU A 24 -31.27 -5.71 -8.13
CA LEU A 24 -32.60 -6.10 -8.59
C LEU A 24 -33.64 -5.36 -7.75
N SER A 25 -34.55 -4.61 -8.39
CA SER A 25 -35.62 -3.90 -7.70
C SER A 25 -36.97 -4.16 -8.35
N ASN A 26 -38.01 -4.32 -7.53
CA ASN A 26 -39.42 -4.38 -7.95
C ASN A 26 -40.12 -3.02 -7.85
N LYS A 27 -39.37 -1.95 -7.55
CA LYS A 27 -39.83 -0.55 -7.51
C LYS A 27 -39.17 0.20 -8.67
N LEU A 28 -39.84 1.24 -9.17
CA LEU A 28 -39.23 2.13 -10.16
C LEU A 28 -38.14 2.94 -9.45
N MET A 29 -36.89 2.80 -9.90
CA MET A 29 -35.82 3.66 -9.41
C MET A 29 -35.91 5.00 -10.12
N ILE A 30 -35.84 6.12 -9.40
CA ILE A 30 -36.00 7.46 -9.96
C ILE A 30 -34.88 8.35 -9.40
N PRO A 31 -34.27 9.25 -10.20
CA PRO A 31 -33.32 10.22 -9.67
C PRO A 31 -34.01 11.25 -8.77
N SER A 32 -33.38 11.61 -7.65
CA SER A 32 -33.89 12.69 -6.79
C SER A 32 -33.27 14.03 -7.17
N ASN A 33 -34.08 15.09 -7.19
CA ASN A 33 -33.73 16.47 -7.50
C ASN A 33 -33.10 16.67 -8.89
N GLN A 34 -33.36 15.75 -9.82
CA GLN A 34 -32.92 15.84 -11.21
C GLN A 34 -34.05 15.48 -12.15
N GLU A 35 -33.96 16.00 -13.38
CA GLU A 35 -34.91 15.72 -14.45
C GLU A 35 -34.71 14.29 -14.99
N ILE A 36 -35.78 13.51 -15.06
CA ILE A 36 -35.72 12.07 -15.38
C ILE A 36 -35.17 11.81 -16.77
N SER A 37 -35.61 12.59 -17.77
CA SER A 37 -35.21 12.45 -19.17
C SER A 37 -33.73 12.78 -19.42
N LYS A 38 -33.16 13.66 -18.59
CA LYS A 38 -31.76 14.10 -18.69
C LYS A 38 -30.83 13.31 -17.78
N TYR A 39 -31.36 12.42 -16.95
CA TYR A 39 -30.57 11.68 -15.99
C TYR A 39 -29.76 10.57 -16.68
N GLU A 40 -28.46 10.61 -16.45
CA GLU A 40 -27.51 9.63 -16.97
C GLU A 40 -26.91 8.83 -15.81
N LEU A 41 -26.85 7.50 -15.96
CA LEU A 41 -26.16 6.62 -15.03
C LEU A 41 -24.69 6.49 -15.41
N TYR A 42 -23.80 6.72 -14.44
CA TYR A 42 -22.38 6.49 -14.59
C TYR A 42 -22.04 5.01 -14.41
N ASN A 43 -21.39 4.43 -15.41
CA ASN A 43 -20.81 3.10 -15.31
C ASN A 43 -19.30 3.20 -15.02
N PRO A 44 -18.84 2.89 -13.78
CA PRO A 44 -17.44 3.03 -13.41
C PRO A 44 -16.51 2.08 -14.17
N LYS A 45 -17.01 0.91 -14.61
CA LYS A 45 -16.22 -0.05 -15.39
C LYS A 45 -15.93 0.48 -16.80
N LEU A 46 -16.92 1.12 -17.43
CA LEU A 46 -16.80 1.66 -18.78
C LEU A 46 -16.29 3.12 -18.80
N LYS A 47 -16.25 3.78 -17.64
CA LYS A 47 -15.96 5.21 -17.47
C LYS A 47 -16.84 6.10 -18.38
N LYS A 48 -18.12 5.72 -18.54
CA LYS A 48 -19.08 6.39 -19.43
C LYS A 48 -20.42 6.58 -18.74
N PHE A 49 -21.07 7.69 -19.07
CA PHE A 49 -22.46 7.94 -18.74
C PHE A 49 -23.37 7.36 -19.83
N SER A 50 -24.53 6.87 -19.41
CA SER A 50 -25.58 6.38 -20.31
C SER A 50 -26.94 6.84 -19.81
N ALA A 51 -27.80 7.32 -20.71
CA ALA A 51 -29.17 7.70 -20.37
C ALA A 51 -29.90 6.56 -19.66
N TYR A 52 -30.56 6.86 -18.54
CA TYR A 52 -31.24 5.86 -17.74
C TYR A 52 -32.65 5.55 -18.27
N ILE A 53 -33.48 6.58 -18.39
CA ILE A 53 -34.85 6.49 -18.90
C ILE A 53 -34.96 7.45 -20.09
N ASN A 54 -34.98 6.89 -21.30
CA ASN A 54 -35.09 7.69 -22.53
C ASN A 54 -36.49 8.31 -22.69
N GLU A 55 -37.53 7.55 -22.34
CA GLU A 55 -38.92 8.02 -22.42
C GLU A 55 -39.64 7.65 -21.13
N PHE A 56 -40.21 8.66 -20.47
CA PHE A 56 -41.14 8.47 -19.36
C PHE A 56 -42.43 9.21 -19.71
N SER A 57 -43.43 8.47 -20.16
CA SER A 57 -44.67 9.06 -20.66
C SER A 57 -45.90 8.23 -20.29
N ILE A 58 -47.06 8.89 -20.22
CA ILE A 58 -48.35 8.22 -20.09
C ILE A 58 -49.04 8.26 -21.45
N GLN A 59 -49.36 7.09 -21.98
CA GLN A 59 -50.13 6.93 -23.21
C GLN A 59 -51.51 6.38 -22.87
N LEU A 60 -52.55 6.98 -23.45
CA LEU A 60 -53.91 6.48 -23.31
C LEU A 60 -54.16 5.45 -24.41
N LYS A 61 -54.58 4.26 -24.03
CA LYS A 61 -54.87 3.17 -24.96
C LYS A 61 -56.28 2.63 -24.74
N ASN A 62 -56.89 2.14 -25.82
CA ASN A 62 -58.18 1.46 -25.73
C ASN A 62 -58.01 -0.01 -25.29
N ARG A 63 -59.13 -0.72 -25.18
CA ARG A 63 -59.17 -2.15 -24.83
C ARG A 63 -58.43 -3.06 -25.82
N PHE A 64 -58.14 -2.58 -27.02
CA PHE A 64 -57.39 -3.27 -28.07
C PHE A 64 -55.90 -2.86 -28.12
N ASN A 65 -55.41 -2.10 -27.12
CA ASN A 65 -54.04 -1.61 -27.02
C ASN A 65 -53.64 -0.60 -28.14
N GLU A 66 -54.62 0.00 -28.81
CA GLU A 66 -54.40 1.08 -29.77
C GLU A 66 -54.28 2.41 -29.05
N GLN A 67 -53.35 3.27 -29.50
CA GLN A 67 -53.16 4.60 -28.94
C GLN A 67 -54.35 5.50 -29.30
N LEU A 68 -54.96 6.09 -28.29
CA LEU A 68 -56.03 7.05 -28.46
C LEU A 68 -55.46 8.43 -28.76
N LEU A 69 -55.97 9.07 -29.81
CA LEU A 69 -55.52 10.37 -30.31
C LEU A 69 -56.52 11.48 -29.96
N ASN A 70 -56.10 12.75 -30.09
CA ASN A 70 -56.96 13.94 -30.02
C ASN A 70 -57.59 14.26 -28.65
N PHE A 71 -56.83 14.12 -27.56
CA PHE A 71 -57.25 14.59 -26.24
C PHE A 71 -56.94 16.08 -26.05
N THR A 72 -57.81 16.97 -26.57
CA THR A 72 -57.72 18.40 -26.27
C THR A 72 -57.96 18.65 -24.78
N ASN A 73 -57.19 19.56 -24.18
CA ASN A 73 -57.37 20.02 -22.79
C ASN A 73 -57.30 18.92 -21.71
N SER A 74 -56.74 17.76 -22.01
CA SER A 74 -56.56 16.71 -21.00
C SER A 74 -55.33 17.00 -20.15
N THR A 75 -55.45 16.77 -18.85
CA THR A 75 -54.42 17.10 -17.86
C THR A 75 -54.18 15.92 -16.93
N CYS A 76 -52.94 15.73 -16.51
CA CYS A 76 -52.56 14.80 -15.46
C CYS A 76 -51.89 15.56 -14.32
N GLN A 77 -52.42 15.40 -13.11
CA GLN A 77 -51.79 15.86 -11.88
C GLN A 77 -50.95 14.72 -11.30
N ILE A 78 -49.66 14.97 -11.14
CA ILE A 78 -48.72 14.03 -10.54
C ILE A 78 -48.38 14.51 -9.13
N MET A 79 -48.52 13.64 -8.14
CA MET A 79 -48.27 13.97 -6.73
C MET A 79 -47.26 12.99 -6.13
N GLU A 80 -46.32 13.54 -5.37
CA GLU A 80 -45.43 12.76 -4.51
C GLU A 80 -46.14 12.38 -3.21
N SER A 81 -45.95 11.15 -2.75
CA SER A 81 -46.45 10.71 -1.45
C SER A 81 -45.43 9.85 -0.73
N ILE A 82 -45.33 10.06 0.58
CA ILE A 82 -44.44 9.31 1.48
C ILE A 82 -45.31 8.63 2.53
N ILE A 83 -45.22 7.31 2.59
CA ILE A 83 -45.95 6.47 3.55
C ILE A 83 -44.95 5.90 4.56
N ASP A 84 -45.18 6.15 5.84
CA ASP A 84 -44.48 5.45 6.92
C ASP A 84 -45.04 4.03 7.00
N ILE A 85 -44.20 3.02 6.72
CA ILE A 85 -44.64 1.62 6.67
C ILE A 85 -45.08 1.13 8.05
N LYS A 86 -44.41 1.60 9.12
CA LYS A 86 -44.68 1.18 10.50
C LYS A 86 -45.97 1.77 11.02
N LYS A 87 -46.20 3.06 10.76
CA LYS A 87 -47.39 3.78 11.24
C LYS A 87 -48.58 3.66 10.30
N GLN A 88 -48.36 3.27 9.05
CA GLN A 88 -49.36 3.34 7.97
C GLN A 88 -49.94 4.75 7.77
N VAL A 89 -49.17 5.79 8.13
CA VAL A 89 -49.58 7.19 8.03
C VAL A 89 -48.86 7.85 6.86
N ARG A 90 -49.61 8.64 6.07
CA ARG A 90 -49.07 9.51 5.01
C ARG A 90 -48.42 10.73 5.67
N LEU A 91 -47.10 10.86 5.53
CA LEU A 91 -46.32 11.89 6.23
C LEU A 91 -46.43 13.27 5.56
N SER A 92 -46.39 13.32 4.23
CA SER A 92 -46.49 14.58 3.47
C SER A 92 -46.68 14.32 1.96
N SER A 93 -47.34 15.26 1.27
CA SER A 93 -47.26 15.43 -0.18
C SER A 93 -46.67 16.80 -0.48
N SER A 94 -45.43 16.86 -0.95
CA SER A 94 -44.68 18.12 -1.08
C SER A 94 -44.93 18.82 -2.42
N ASN A 95 -45.11 18.08 -3.51
CA ASN A 95 -45.20 18.67 -4.84
C ASN A 95 -46.33 18.04 -5.66
N ALA A 96 -47.16 18.89 -6.27
CA ALA A 96 -48.12 18.50 -7.29
C ALA A 96 -47.76 19.22 -8.60
N SER A 97 -47.41 18.47 -9.64
CA SER A 97 -47.15 19.01 -10.97
C SER A 97 -48.32 18.70 -11.90
N LEU A 98 -48.82 19.71 -12.59
CA LEU A 98 -49.87 19.56 -13.60
C LEU A 98 -49.26 19.49 -15.00
N ILE A 99 -49.55 18.42 -15.73
CA ILE A 99 -48.98 18.11 -17.04
C ILE A 99 -50.10 18.10 -18.07
N TYR A 100 -49.87 18.78 -19.18
CA TYR A 100 -50.81 18.85 -20.30
C TYR A 100 -50.52 17.75 -21.33
N PHE A 101 -51.57 17.23 -21.95
CA PHE A 101 -51.44 16.27 -23.04
C PHE A 101 -50.74 16.91 -24.24
N ASN A 102 -49.66 16.31 -24.73
CA ASN A 102 -48.98 16.78 -25.92
C ASN A 102 -49.61 16.16 -27.17
N GLN A 103 -50.20 16.99 -28.04
CA GLN A 103 -50.86 16.55 -29.27
C GLN A 103 -49.88 16.03 -30.33
N THR A 104 -48.60 16.48 -30.31
CA THR A 104 -47.62 16.05 -31.31
C THR A 104 -47.11 14.64 -31.04
N THR A 105 -46.81 14.34 -29.77
CA THR A 105 -46.33 13.02 -29.33
C THR A 105 -47.45 12.10 -28.85
N ASN A 106 -48.69 12.60 -28.76
CA ASN A 106 -49.87 11.90 -28.29
C ASN A 106 -49.69 11.22 -26.91
N ASN A 107 -48.96 11.88 -26.01
CA ASN A 107 -48.65 11.37 -24.67
C ASN A 107 -48.58 12.50 -23.63
N PHE A 108 -48.65 12.15 -22.35
CA PHE A 108 -48.25 13.04 -21.27
C PHE A 108 -46.77 12.78 -20.97
N ASN A 109 -45.90 13.73 -21.30
CA ASN A 109 -44.46 13.59 -21.04
C ASN A 109 -44.17 13.84 -19.55
N LEU A 110 -43.72 12.80 -18.86
CA LEU A 110 -43.28 12.83 -17.46
C LEU A 110 -41.76 13.04 -17.34
N GLY A 111 -41.02 13.04 -18.44
CA GLY A 111 -39.56 13.11 -18.45
C GLY A 111 -39.01 14.38 -17.81
N ASN A 112 -39.75 15.49 -17.87
CA ASN A 112 -39.32 16.78 -17.36
C ASN A 112 -39.61 16.97 -15.85
N LEU A 113 -40.16 15.95 -15.19
CA LEU A 113 -40.46 16.01 -13.76
C LEU A 113 -39.21 15.84 -12.91
N ILE A 114 -39.22 16.53 -11.77
CA ILE A 114 -38.19 16.46 -10.74
C ILE A 114 -38.87 16.00 -9.46
N PHE A 115 -38.38 14.90 -8.89
CA PHE A 115 -38.91 14.31 -7.65
C PHE A 115 -37.96 14.52 -6.48
N THR A 116 -38.49 14.76 -5.28
CA THR A 116 -37.72 15.05 -4.06
C THR A 116 -37.75 13.87 -3.07
N PHE A 117 -37.08 12.77 -3.41
CA PHE A 117 -37.10 11.53 -2.61
C PHE A 117 -35.76 11.29 -1.92
N ASP A 118 -35.77 11.09 -0.60
CA ASP A 118 -34.52 10.84 0.16
C ASP A 118 -33.83 9.55 -0.32
N PRO A 119 -32.60 9.65 -0.86
CA PRO A 119 -31.85 8.49 -1.34
C PRO A 119 -31.35 7.54 -0.24
N TYR A 120 -31.16 8.00 0.99
CA TYR A 120 -30.54 7.22 2.06
C TYR A 120 -31.52 6.77 3.14
N ASN A 121 -32.62 7.50 3.35
CA ASN A 121 -33.62 7.17 4.36
C ASN A 121 -34.83 6.42 3.77
N GLN A 122 -34.62 5.16 3.37
CA GLN A 122 -35.61 4.37 2.62
C GLN A 122 -36.13 3.12 3.35
N THR A 123 -35.55 2.74 4.49
CA THR A 123 -35.86 1.46 5.15
C THR A 123 -37.27 1.42 5.74
N ASP A 124 -37.74 2.53 6.31
CA ASP A 124 -39.04 2.62 6.99
C ASP A 124 -40.10 3.40 6.18
N LYS A 125 -39.73 3.88 4.99
CA LYS A 125 -40.56 4.74 4.14
C LYS A 125 -40.84 4.09 2.79
N GLN A 126 -42.09 4.15 2.35
CA GLN A 126 -42.48 3.81 0.99
C GLN A 126 -42.80 5.09 0.24
N TYR A 127 -42.07 5.35 -0.85
CA TYR A 127 -42.34 6.44 -1.76
C TYR A 127 -43.33 5.96 -2.84
N GLU A 128 -44.35 6.76 -3.11
CA GLU A 128 -45.28 6.52 -4.22
C GLU A 128 -45.47 7.79 -5.05
N ILE A 129 -45.56 7.60 -6.37
CA ILE A 129 -46.07 8.61 -7.30
C ILE A 129 -47.55 8.32 -7.53
N GLU A 130 -48.40 9.27 -7.17
CA GLU A 130 -49.83 9.25 -7.45
C GLU A 130 -50.11 10.05 -8.72
N ILE A 131 -50.85 9.46 -9.65
CA ILE A 131 -51.14 10.03 -10.97
C ILE A 131 -52.65 10.15 -11.10
N TYR A 132 -53.15 11.37 -11.33
CA TYR A 132 -54.56 11.68 -11.51
C TYR A 132 -54.77 12.33 -12.87
N CYS A 133 -55.33 11.60 -13.83
CA CYS A 133 -55.57 12.12 -15.17
C CYS A 133 -57.05 12.40 -15.41
N LYS A 134 -57.34 13.62 -15.87
CA LYS A 134 -58.66 14.06 -16.30
C LYS A 134 -58.66 14.20 -17.82
N THR A 135 -59.55 13.49 -18.49
CA THR A 135 -59.79 13.63 -19.93
C THR A 135 -61.17 14.20 -20.17
N GLN A 136 -61.34 14.97 -21.24
CA GLN A 136 -62.61 15.66 -21.53
C GLN A 136 -63.78 14.69 -21.79
N SER A 137 -63.48 13.44 -22.19
CA SER A 137 -64.48 12.41 -22.52
C SER A 137 -64.82 11.45 -21.39
N LEU A 138 -64.07 11.43 -20.29
CA LEU A 138 -64.30 10.51 -19.17
C LEU A 138 -64.89 11.24 -17.97
N ILE A 139 -66.04 10.77 -17.51
CA ILE A 139 -66.69 11.26 -16.27
C ILE A 139 -65.86 10.86 -15.04
N LYS A 140 -65.06 9.79 -15.13
CA LYS A 140 -64.26 9.26 -14.02
C LYS A 140 -62.77 9.54 -14.23
N GLU A 141 -62.15 10.15 -13.22
CA GLU A 141 -60.71 10.41 -13.18
C GLU A 141 -59.93 9.09 -13.11
N LEU A 142 -58.89 8.97 -13.94
CA LEU A 142 -57.99 7.83 -13.89
C LEU A 142 -56.98 8.06 -12.76
N SER A 143 -56.92 7.15 -11.78
CA SER A 143 -56.00 7.24 -10.65
C SER A 143 -55.06 6.03 -10.57
N TYR A 144 -53.76 6.29 -10.59
CA TYR A 144 -52.72 5.26 -10.52
C TYR A 144 -51.72 5.56 -9.41
N LYS A 145 -51.16 4.50 -8.84
CA LYS A 145 -50.07 4.55 -7.87
C LYS A 145 -48.89 3.73 -8.36
N ILE A 146 -47.71 4.34 -8.39
CA ILE A 146 -46.45 3.67 -8.71
C ILE A 146 -45.59 3.67 -7.46
N LYS A 147 -45.12 2.48 -7.05
CA LYS A 147 -44.12 2.37 -5.98
C LYS A 147 -42.76 2.72 -6.54
N VAL A 148 -42.10 3.68 -5.92
CA VAL A 148 -40.82 4.21 -6.38
C VAL A 148 -39.77 4.14 -5.28
N GLN A 149 -38.52 4.26 -5.69
CA GLN A 149 -37.37 4.32 -4.81
C GLN A 149 -36.36 5.28 -5.41
N SER A 150 -35.74 6.15 -4.60
CA SER A 150 -34.73 7.05 -5.13
C SER A 150 -33.43 6.30 -5.43
N LEU A 151 -32.81 6.65 -6.55
CA LEU A 151 -31.40 6.33 -6.79
C LEU A 151 -30.52 7.01 -5.75
N ILE A 152 -29.51 6.28 -5.28
CA ILE A 152 -28.46 6.85 -4.42
C ILE A 152 -27.53 7.69 -5.30
N CYS A 153 -27.03 8.80 -4.74
CA CYS A 153 -26.14 9.69 -5.45
C CYS A 153 -24.90 8.95 -5.97
N GLN A 154 -24.61 9.16 -7.25
CA GLN A 154 -23.47 8.56 -7.96
C GLN A 154 -22.26 9.50 -7.92
N LEU A 155 -21.15 9.07 -8.53
CA LEU A 155 -19.97 9.92 -8.67
C LEU A 155 -20.33 11.18 -9.47
N GLY A 156 -19.83 12.32 -9.02
CA GLY A 156 -20.17 13.64 -9.52
C GLY A 156 -21.45 14.24 -8.97
N GLU A 157 -22.10 13.56 -8.03
CA GLU A 157 -23.24 14.06 -7.29
C GLU A 157 -22.92 14.16 -5.80
N PHE A 158 -23.74 14.93 -5.09
CA PHE A 158 -23.70 15.07 -3.64
C PHE A 158 -25.12 15.21 -3.08
N ASN A 159 -25.30 14.78 -1.84
CA ASN A 159 -26.59 14.77 -1.15
C ASN A 159 -26.86 16.10 -0.44
N VAL A 160 -27.92 16.79 -0.83
CA VAL A 160 -28.40 18.04 -0.21
C VAL A 160 -29.91 18.03 -0.13
N LEU A 161 -30.45 18.39 1.03
CA LEU A 161 -31.90 18.56 1.26
C LEU A 161 -32.72 17.35 0.78
N ASN A 162 -32.27 16.13 1.11
CA ASN A 162 -32.92 14.87 0.74
C ASN A 162 -32.96 14.58 -0.77
N GLY A 163 -32.00 15.08 -1.54
CA GLY A 163 -31.85 14.71 -2.95
C GLY A 163 -30.43 14.85 -3.47
N CYS A 164 -30.20 14.40 -4.69
CA CYS A 164 -28.87 14.37 -5.31
C CYS A 164 -28.73 15.53 -6.29
N LEU A 165 -27.74 16.38 -6.08
CA LEU A 165 -27.39 17.45 -7.01
C LEU A 165 -26.06 17.14 -7.70
N THR A 166 -25.93 17.54 -8.97
CA THR A 166 -24.71 17.37 -9.75
C THR A 166 -23.69 18.46 -9.41
N CYS A 167 -22.42 18.08 -9.25
CA CYS A 167 -21.33 19.02 -9.06
C CYS A 167 -21.00 19.74 -10.38
N GLN A 168 -21.03 21.07 -10.37
CA GLN A 168 -20.78 21.89 -11.54
C GLN A 168 -19.28 22.06 -11.79
N SER A 169 -18.72 21.26 -12.71
CA SER A 169 -17.30 21.31 -13.05
C SER A 169 -16.87 22.64 -13.67
N THR A 170 -17.78 23.35 -14.36
CA THR A 170 -17.55 24.70 -14.91
C THR A 170 -17.26 25.74 -13.84
N GLN A 171 -17.76 25.52 -12.63
CA GLN A 171 -17.51 26.36 -11.45
C GLN A 171 -16.34 25.86 -10.59
N GLY A 172 -15.67 24.79 -11.00
CA GLY A 172 -14.57 24.21 -10.23
C GLY A 172 -15.02 23.22 -9.15
N PHE A 173 -16.22 22.65 -9.23
CA PHE A 173 -16.72 21.66 -8.27
C PHE A 173 -16.76 20.24 -8.85
N TYR A 174 -16.34 19.26 -8.05
CA TYR A 174 -16.39 17.84 -8.43
C TYR A 174 -16.72 16.96 -7.22
N SER A 175 -17.10 15.71 -7.46
CA SER A 175 -17.26 14.68 -6.43
C SER A 175 -16.81 13.33 -6.97
N VAL A 176 -15.79 12.74 -6.36
CA VAL A 176 -15.29 11.40 -6.71
C VAL A 176 -15.58 10.38 -5.62
N THR A 177 -16.16 10.78 -4.50
CA THR A 177 -16.50 9.89 -3.39
C THR A 177 -17.99 9.60 -3.40
N TYR A 178 -18.38 8.35 -3.13
CA TYR A 178 -19.79 8.03 -2.90
C TYR A 178 -20.28 8.66 -1.61
N ASN A 179 -21.59 8.94 -1.55
CA ASN A 179 -22.26 9.49 -0.37
C ASN A 179 -21.71 10.86 0.07
N ALA A 180 -21.12 11.61 -0.86
CA ALA A 180 -20.64 12.96 -0.61
C ALA A 180 -21.79 13.87 -0.16
N THR A 181 -21.56 14.67 0.88
CA THR A 181 -22.51 15.69 1.36
C THR A 181 -22.21 17.08 0.79
N LYS A 182 -21.07 17.23 0.14
CA LYS A 182 -20.60 18.45 -0.51
C LYS A 182 -19.69 18.10 -1.68
N CYS A 183 -19.64 18.97 -2.69
CA CYS A 183 -18.62 18.87 -3.73
C CYS A 183 -17.26 19.35 -3.20
N SER A 184 -16.19 18.73 -3.69
CA SER A 184 -14.81 19.17 -3.51
C SER A 184 -14.46 20.30 -4.48
N ILE A 185 -13.48 21.12 -4.10
CA ILE A 185 -13.06 22.31 -4.85
C ILE A 185 -11.82 21.99 -5.69
N PHE A 186 -11.80 22.48 -6.92
CA PHE A 186 -10.69 22.33 -7.87
C PHE A 186 -9.39 22.95 -7.35
N ASP A 187 -8.38 22.12 -7.11
CA ASP A 187 -7.03 22.54 -6.75
C ASP A 187 -6.14 22.66 -8.00
N LYS A 188 -5.91 23.91 -8.43
CA LYS A 188 -5.04 24.22 -9.59
C LYS A 188 -3.59 23.77 -9.44
N THR A 189 -3.11 23.48 -8.22
CA THR A 189 -1.72 23.05 -8.00
C THR A 189 -1.53 21.57 -8.36
N LYS A 190 -2.55 20.75 -8.05
CA LYS A 190 -2.54 19.29 -8.24
C LYS A 190 -3.23 18.82 -9.51
N PHE A 191 -4.25 19.56 -9.95
CA PHE A 191 -5.14 19.13 -11.03
C PHE A 191 -4.95 19.99 -12.28
N GLU A 192 -4.99 19.32 -13.43
CA GLU A 192 -4.96 19.97 -14.74
C GLU A 192 -6.39 20.31 -15.20
N ALA A 193 -7.34 19.39 -14.97
CA ALA A 193 -8.75 19.54 -15.30
C ALA A 193 -9.62 18.66 -14.40
N ILE A 194 -10.93 18.92 -14.36
CA ILE A 194 -11.92 18.09 -13.67
C ILE A 194 -13.17 17.92 -14.53
N THR A 195 -13.86 16.80 -14.35
CA THR A 195 -15.29 16.67 -14.69
C THR A 195 -16.09 16.66 -13.39
N SER A 196 -17.42 16.56 -13.47
CA SER A 196 -18.24 16.38 -12.27
C SER A 196 -17.76 15.19 -11.44
N ASN A 197 -17.37 14.09 -12.09
CA ASN A 197 -17.10 12.78 -11.48
C ASN A 197 -15.66 12.25 -11.62
N ASN A 198 -14.74 12.99 -12.26
CA ASN A 198 -13.35 12.57 -12.48
C ASN A 198 -12.38 13.75 -12.32
N ILE A 199 -11.12 13.41 -12.05
CA ILE A 199 -10.03 14.37 -11.85
C ILE A 199 -8.90 14.03 -12.83
N LYS A 200 -8.36 15.04 -13.52
CA LYS A 200 -7.14 14.93 -14.32
C LYS A 200 -5.97 15.47 -13.51
N LEU A 201 -5.06 14.61 -13.11
CA LEU A 201 -3.87 14.97 -12.34
C LEU A 201 -2.82 15.66 -13.21
N LYS A 202 -2.10 16.61 -12.64
CA LYS A 202 -0.84 17.10 -13.24
C LYS A 202 0.26 16.04 -13.10
N PRO A 203 1.29 16.06 -13.98
CA PRO A 203 2.49 15.26 -13.77
C PRO A 203 3.11 15.53 -12.39
N GLY A 204 3.69 14.51 -11.77
CA GLY A 204 4.24 14.57 -10.41
C GLY A 204 3.24 14.28 -9.28
N TYR A 205 1.97 14.03 -9.60
CA TYR A 205 0.95 13.69 -8.61
C TYR A 205 0.39 12.28 -8.83
N TRP A 206 -0.01 11.65 -7.73
CA TRP A 206 -0.53 10.30 -7.70
C TRP A 206 -1.81 10.18 -6.87
N ARG A 207 -2.69 9.26 -7.29
CA ARG A 207 -3.99 8.98 -6.66
C ARG A 207 -4.26 7.48 -6.73
N PRO A 208 -4.68 6.83 -5.62
CA PRO A 208 -4.77 5.36 -5.56
C PRO A 208 -5.86 4.78 -6.45
N HIS A 209 -7.08 5.34 -6.40
CA HIS A 209 -8.23 4.83 -7.14
C HIS A 209 -9.17 5.95 -7.55
N GLN A 210 -10.13 5.63 -8.44
CA GLN A 210 -11.07 6.63 -9.00
C GLN A 210 -11.92 7.28 -7.92
N GLU A 211 -12.26 6.51 -6.88
CA GLU A 211 -13.14 6.93 -5.79
C GLU A 211 -12.45 7.74 -4.68
N SER A 212 -11.14 8.00 -4.80
CA SER A 212 -10.37 8.78 -3.84
C SER A 212 -10.25 10.21 -4.32
N ASP A 213 -10.47 11.17 -3.43
CA ASP A 213 -10.13 12.58 -3.63
C ASP A 213 -8.74 12.94 -3.09
N LEU A 214 -8.08 12.01 -2.41
CA LEU A 214 -6.76 12.19 -1.83
C LEU A 214 -5.68 12.05 -2.90
N VAL A 215 -4.94 13.13 -3.08
CA VAL A 215 -3.86 13.24 -4.08
C VAL A 215 -2.58 13.68 -3.39
N ASN A 216 -1.54 12.87 -3.59
CA ASN A 216 -0.23 13.02 -3.01
C ASN A 216 0.80 13.29 -4.11
N ASP A 217 1.87 14.00 -3.75
CA ASP A 217 3.00 14.29 -4.62
C ASP A 217 4.02 13.15 -4.65
N CYS A 218 4.59 12.92 -5.83
CA CYS A 218 5.64 11.93 -6.03
C CYS A 218 7.00 12.55 -5.73
N PHE A 219 7.40 12.52 -4.47
CA PHE A 219 8.58 13.27 -4.00
C PHE A 219 9.92 12.61 -4.31
N LYS A 220 10.01 11.26 -4.44
CA LYS A 220 11.29 10.59 -4.72
C LYS A 220 11.74 10.80 -6.17
N ASN A 221 10.81 10.67 -7.10
CA ASN A 221 11.02 10.96 -8.50
C ASN A 221 9.71 11.49 -9.10
N ILE A 222 9.69 12.80 -9.37
CA ILE A 222 8.52 13.50 -9.90
C ILE A 222 8.13 12.94 -11.28
N GLU A 223 9.11 12.53 -12.08
CA GLU A 223 8.89 12.02 -13.45
C GLU A 223 8.23 10.63 -13.47
N SER A 224 8.33 9.87 -12.37
CA SER A 224 7.70 8.55 -12.26
C SER A 224 6.17 8.63 -12.32
N CYS A 225 5.58 9.78 -12.01
CA CYS A 225 4.14 10.00 -12.05
C CYS A 225 3.75 10.86 -13.26
N LYS A 226 3.20 10.23 -14.30
CA LYS A 226 2.81 10.92 -15.55
C LYS A 226 1.60 11.84 -15.36
N GLY A 227 0.76 11.57 -14.37
CA GLY A 227 -0.53 12.25 -14.20
C GLY A 227 -1.58 11.80 -15.23
N GLY A 228 -2.60 12.63 -15.47
CA GLY A 228 -3.71 12.35 -16.38
C GLY A 228 -5.01 11.90 -15.69
N TRP A 229 -5.92 11.31 -16.47
CA TRP A 229 -7.26 10.87 -15.99
C TRP A 229 -7.26 9.50 -15.31
N ALA A 230 -6.17 8.75 -15.44
CA ALA A 230 -6.06 7.41 -14.86
C ALA A 230 -5.71 7.48 -13.36
N VAL A 231 -5.59 6.34 -12.71
CA VAL A 231 -5.31 6.22 -11.26
C VAL A 231 -4.40 5.02 -11.00
N GLY A 232 -3.84 4.95 -9.80
CA GLY A 232 -3.01 3.82 -9.36
C GLY A 232 -1.77 3.64 -10.25
N ASP A 233 -1.56 2.42 -10.74
CA ASP A 233 -0.40 2.09 -11.57
C ASP A 233 -0.50 2.61 -13.01
N ASP A 234 -1.72 2.90 -13.49
CA ASP A 234 -1.94 3.38 -14.86
C ASP A 234 -1.29 4.75 -15.12
N ILE A 235 -1.14 5.57 -14.07
CA ILE A 235 -0.47 6.87 -14.15
C ILE A 235 1.05 6.78 -13.96
N CYS A 236 1.57 5.62 -13.60
CA CYS A 236 2.99 5.43 -13.42
C CYS A 236 3.72 5.33 -14.75
N GLN A 237 4.96 5.82 -14.77
CA GLN A 237 5.88 5.61 -15.88
C GLN A 237 6.09 4.10 -16.14
N ILE A 238 6.51 3.76 -17.36
CA ILE A 238 6.78 2.37 -17.73
C ILE A 238 7.81 1.78 -16.77
N GLY A 239 7.51 0.59 -16.26
CA GLY A 239 8.33 -0.10 -15.27
C GLY A 239 8.16 0.37 -13.82
N HIS A 240 7.36 1.40 -13.54
CA HIS A 240 7.02 1.85 -12.20
C HIS A 240 5.60 1.40 -11.79
N VAL A 241 5.43 1.06 -10.51
CA VAL A 241 4.19 0.58 -9.86
C VAL A 241 4.13 0.99 -8.38
N GLY A 242 2.99 0.78 -7.76
CA GLY A 242 2.74 0.95 -6.33
C GLY A 242 2.41 2.39 -5.93
N GLY A 243 2.27 2.59 -4.62
CA GLY A 243 2.03 3.90 -4.02
C GLY A 243 3.06 4.92 -4.49
N LEU A 244 2.59 6.06 -5.01
CA LEU A 244 3.44 7.14 -5.54
C LEU A 244 4.40 6.71 -6.67
N CYS A 245 4.15 5.57 -7.32
CA CYS A 245 5.01 5.01 -8.37
C CYS A 245 6.49 4.79 -7.94
N GLU A 246 6.73 4.56 -6.64
CA GLU A 246 8.09 4.46 -6.09
C GLU A 246 8.74 3.09 -6.33
N GLU A 247 7.96 2.05 -6.63
CA GLU A 247 8.45 0.69 -6.81
C GLU A 247 8.53 0.32 -8.29
N CYS A 248 9.36 -0.67 -8.60
CA CYS A 248 9.50 -1.17 -9.96
C CYS A 248 8.64 -2.42 -10.18
N ASP A 249 8.15 -2.59 -11.41
CA ASP A 249 7.35 -3.75 -11.79
C ASP A 249 8.24 -4.99 -11.93
N LYS A 250 8.54 -5.62 -10.80
CA LYS A 250 9.46 -6.77 -10.70
C LYS A 250 8.82 -8.06 -11.21
N GLN A 251 7.49 -8.12 -11.30
CA GLN A 251 6.71 -9.30 -11.67
C GLN A 251 6.03 -9.17 -13.04
N ASN A 252 6.29 -8.08 -13.77
CA ASN A 252 5.65 -7.80 -15.05
C ASN A 252 4.11 -7.79 -14.96
N THR A 253 3.57 -7.23 -13.88
CA THR A 253 2.12 -7.12 -13.65
C THR A 253 1.43 -6.30 -14.73
N ARG A 254 2.15 -5.34 -15.34
CA ARG A 254 1.64 -4.47 -16.41
C ARG A 254 1.85 -5.02 -17.81
N GLY A 255 2.71 -6.03 -17.99
CA GLY A 255 3.04 -6.59 -19.31
C GLY A 255 4.16 -5.87 -20.06
N ASP A 256 4.81 -4.86 -19.46
CA ASP A 256 5.87 -4.05 -20.09
C ASP A 256 7.28 -4.65 -19.96
N GLY A 257 7.44 -5.71 -19.18
CA GLY A 257 8.72 -6.38 -18.88
C GLY A 257 9.04 -6.42 -17.39
N TYR A 258 10.24 -6.91 -17.06
CA TYR A 258 10.74 -6.99 -15.68
C TYR A 258 11.65 -5.81 -15.38
N TYR A 259 11.36 -5.10 -14.28
CA TYR A 259 12.10 -3.90 -13.91
C TYR A 259 12.66 -4.00 -12.49
N PHE A 260 13.85 -3.45 -12.29
CA PHE A 260 14.49 -3.35 -10.97
C PHE A 260 14.91 -1.92 -10.66
N LYS A 261 15.04 -1.65 -9.37
CA LYS A 261 15.29 -0.30 -8.83
C LYS A 261 16.78 -0.02 -8.77
N ASN A 262 17.22 1.07 -9.41
CA ASN A 262 18.56 1.62 -9.27
C ASN A 262 18.67 2.52 -8.02
N ASP A 263 19.89 2.89 -7.63
CA ASP A 263 20.18 3.75 -6.47
C ASP A 263 19.58 5.16 -6.60
N GLN A 264 19.28 5.58 -7.83
CA GLN A 264 18.61 6.86 -8.14
C GLN A 264 17.06 6.75 -8.16
N PHE A 265 16.48 5.67 -7.60
CA PHE A 265 15.04 5.40 -7.63
C PHE A 265 14.42 5.28 -9.04
N THR A 266 15.25 5.08 -10.07
CA THR A 266 14.82 4.82 -11.44
C THR A 266 14.67 3.32 -11.68
N CYS A 267 13.66 2.95 -12.47
CA CYS A 267 13.43 1.56 -12.84
C CYS A 267 14.16 1.22 -14.15
N LEU A 268 15.06 0.24 -14.09
CA LEU A 268 15.81 -0.26 -15.23
C LEU A 268 15.27 -1.62 -15.64
N ASN A 269 15.24 -1.89 -16.95
CA ASN A 269 14.85 -3.19 -17.46
C ASN A 269 15.91 -4.25 -17.10
N CYS A 270 15.47 -5.41 -16.62
CA CYS A 270 16.32 -6.53 -16.23
C CYS A 270 17.15 -7.12 -17.40
N SER A 271 16.86 -6.79 -18.66
CA SER A 271 17.63 -7.25 -19.82
C SER A 271 19.10 -6.81 -19.82
N ASN A 272 19.45 -5.70 -19.14
CA ASN A 272 20.80 -5.13 -19.12
C ASN A 272 21.66 -5.71 -17.97
N PHE A 273 21.69 -7.03 -17.85
CA PHE A 273 22.27 -7.75 -16.70
C PHE A 273 23.80 -7.66 -16.57
N SER A 274 24.52 -7.31 -17.63
CA SER A 274 26.00 -7.38 -17.68
C SER A 274 26.71 -6.52 -16.61
N ILE A 275 26.11 -5.40 -16.20
CA ILE A 275 26.70 -4.49 -15.20
C ILE A 275 26.61 -5.07 -13.78
N ASN A 276 25.65 -5.96 -13.52
CA ASN A 276 25.41 -6.48 -12.17
C ASN A 276 26.40 -7.58 -11.77
N ILE A 277 26.90 -8.37 -12.73
CA ILE A 277 27.84 -9.47 -12.44
C ILE A 277 29.17 -8.95 -11.89
N LEU A 278 29.73 -7.89 -12.49
CA LEU A 278 31.00 -7.32 -12.04
C LEU A 278 30.89 -6.80 -10.60
N SER A 279 29.81 -6.09 -10.29
CA SER A 279 29.55 -5.56 -8.93
C SER A 279 29.41 -6.70 -7.92
N LEU A 280 28.73 -7.79 -8.28
CA LEU A 280 28.61 -9.00 -7.47
C LEU A 280 29.97 -9.66 -7.20
N VAL A 281 30.82 -9.79 -8.22
CA VAL A 281 32.18 -10.33 -8.07
C VAL A 281 33.05 -9.43 -7.18
N LEU A 282 33.01 -8.11 -7.37
CA LEU A 282 33.79 -7.18 -6.55
C LEU A 282 33.37 -7.23 -5.07
N ILE A 283 32.06 -7.32 -4.81
CA ILE A 283 31.54 -7.35 -3.44
C ILE A 283 31.80 -8.69 -2.77
N THR A 284 31.69 -9.80 -3.50
CA THR A 284 32.08 -11.10 -2.95
C THR A 284 33.57 -11.11 -2.60
N ILE A 285 34.45 -10.63 -3.49
CA ILE A 285 35.89 -10.46 -3.20
C ILE A 285 36.10 -9.58 -1.97
N TRP A 286 35.38 -8.45 -1.85
CA TRP A 286 35.46 -7.57 -0.70
C TRP A 286 35.02 -8.24 0.61
N VAL A 287 33.92 -9.01 0.59
CA VAL A 287 33.45 -9.78 1.75
C VAL A 287 34.50 -10.80 2.18
N PHE A 288 35.11 -11.52 1.24
CA PHE A 288 36.19 -12.45 1.55
C PHE A 288 37.43 -11.75 2.10
N LEU A 289 37.83 -10.62 1.50
CA LEU A 289 38.99 -9.85 1.95
C LEU A 289 38.77 -9.28 3.36
N SER A 290 37.61 -8.68 3.61
CA SER A 290 37.25 -8.14 4.93
C SER A 290 37.15 -9.23 5.99
N ALA A 291 36.54 -10.39 5.67
CA ALA A 291 36.51 -11.55 6.54
C ALA A 291 37.93 -12.09 6.82
N PHE A 292 38.79 -12.16 5.81
CA PHE A 292 40.16 -12.63 5.97
C PHE A 292 41.00 -11.69 6.85
N ILE A 293 40.95 -10.38 6.61
CA ILE A 293 41.67 -9.38 7.42
C ILE A 293 41.18 -9.42 8.88
N THR A 294 39.86 -9.48 9.10
CA THR A 294 39.31 -9.54 10.47
C THR A 294 39.70 -10.84 11.18
N LEU A 295 39.61 -11.99 10.50
CA LEU A 295 39.99 -13.29 11.08
C LEU A 295 41.47 -13.35 11.43
N THR A 296 42.36 -12.93 10.53
CA THR A 296 43.80 -12.91 10.79
C THR A 296 44.15 -11.98 11.95
N SER A 297 43.49 -10.82 12.02
CA SER A 297 43.66 -9.86 13.12
C SER A 297 43.19 -10.41 14.47
N VAL A 298 42.02 -11.05 14.51
CA VAL A 298 41.50 -11.70 15.72
C VAL A 298 42.38 -12.88 16.15
N GLN A 299 42.89 -13.66 15.19
CA GLN A 299 43.79 -14.77 15.49
C GLN A 299 45.10 -14.29 16.12
N LYS A 300 45.74 -13.27 15.53
CA LYS A 300 46.98 -12.68 16.08
C LYS A 300 46.76 -12.15 17.50
N THR A 301 45.66 -11.42 17.74
CA THR A 301 45.33 -10.91 19.09
C THR A 301 45.06 -12.05 20.08
N ASN A 302 44.36 -13.11 19.67
CA ASN A 302 44.12 -14.28 20.51
C ASN A 302 45.41 -15.07 20.82
N GLN A 303 46.33 -15.18 19.86
CA GLN A 303 47.64 -15.81 20.06
C GLN A 303 48.50 -15.00 21.04
N LEU A 304 48.54 -13.68 20.87
CA LEU A 304 49.27 -12.77 21.76
C LEU A 304 48.69 -12.81 23.18
N PHE A 305 47.36 -12.85 23.33
CA PHE A 305 46.75 -13.03 24.64
C PHE A 305 47.14 -14.37 25.29
N ALA A 306 47.08 -15.46 24.52
CA ALA A 306 47.42 -16.79 25.03
C ALA A 306 48.90 -16.89 25.45
N SER A 307 49.81 -16.30 24.67
CA SER A 307 51.24 -16.32 24.99
C SER A 307 51.53 -15.50 26.25
N LEU A 308 51.02 -14.27 26.36
CA LEU A 308 51.22 -13.43 27.55
C LEU A 308 50.62 -14.06 28.80
N LYS A 309 49.42 -14.65 28.69
CA LYS A 309 48.74 -15.27 29.83
C LYS A 309 49.46 -16.51 30.36
N LEU A 310 50.20 -17.22 29.51
CA LEU A 310 51.00 -18.38 29.93
C LEU A 310 52.37 -17.98 30.48
N THR A 311 52.93 -16.85 30.07
CA THR A 311 54.32 -16.47 30.40
C THR A 311 54.45 -15.46 31.53
N GLN A 312 53.43 -14.62 31.79
CA GLN A 312 53.58 -13.44 32.65
C GLN A 312 52.44 -13.26 33.65
N ASN A 313 52.79 -12.88 34.89
CA ASN A 313 51.82 -12.56 35.94
C ASN A 313 51.03 -11.27 35.65
N PHE A 314 51.60 -10.32 34.90
CA PHE A 314 50.96 -9.05 34.51
C PHE A 314 50.41 -9.07 33.07
N ALA A 315 50.01 -10.23 32.57
CA ALA A 315 49.54 -10.43 31.21
C ALA A 315 48.44 -9.44 30.77
N HIS A 316 47.56 -9.03 31.68
CA HIS A 316 46.46 -8.12 31.36
C HIS A 316 46.95 -6.70 30.99
N ILE A 317 47.93 -6.16 31.72
CA ILE A 317 48.47 -4.81 31.49
C ILE A 317 49.28 -4.81 30.19
N LEU A 318 50.15 -5.82 30.02
CA LEU A 318 51.00 -5.96 28.85
C LEU A 318 50.21 -6.25 27.59
N PHE A 319 49.16 -7.07 27.68
CA PHE A 319 48.22 -7.26 26.58
C PHE A 319 47.63 -5.92 26.16
N LYS A 320 47.13 -5.11 27.11
CA LYS A 320 46.52 -3.81 26.81
C LYS A 320 47.47 -2.83 26.11
N MET A 321 48.76 -2.85 26.45
CA MET A 321 49.77 -2.02 25.79
C MET A 321 50.14 -2.53 24.39
N ASN A 322 50.14 -3.85 24.18
CA ASN A 322 50.51 -4.50 22.92
C ASN A 322 49.31 -4.89 22.03
N ILE A 323 48.08 -4.46 22.34
CA ILE A 323 46.95 -4.68 21.45
C ILE A 323 47.21 -3.90 20.15
N ASN A 324 47.32 -4.64 19.04
CA ASN A 324 47.35 -4.05 17.71
C ASN A 324 46.07 -3.23 17.49
N GLN A 325 46.24 -1.92 17.34
CA GLN A 325 45.15 -0.96 17.13
C GLN A 325 44.42 -1.19 15.79
N GLU A 326 45.05 -1.87 14.83
CA GLU A 326 44.48 -2.17 13.51
C GLU A 326 43.10 -2.85 13.59
N SER A 327 42.94 -3.85 14.46
CA SER A 327 41.68 -4.59 14.62
C SER A 327 40.54 -3.68 15.10
N ILE A 328 40.87 -2.76 16.01
CA ILE A 328 39.95 -1.82 16.62
C ILE A 328 39.58 -0.74 15.60
N LEU A 329 40.56 -0.22 14.86
CA LEU A 329 40.36 0.77 13.79
C LEU A 329 39.45 0.22 12.69
N LEU A 330 39.66 -1.03 12.27
CA LEU A 330 38.83 -1.68 11.24
C LEU A 330 37.37 -1.83 11.70
N LYS A 331 37.13 -2.29 12.92
CA LYS A 331 35.77 -2.39 13.47
C LYS A 331 35.10 -1.03 13.64
N LEU A 332 35.87 -0.04 14.08
CA LEU A 332 35.40 1.33 14.23
C LEU A 332 35.03 1.94 12.88
N LEU A 333 35.83 1.68 11.83
CA LEU A 333 35.52 2.05 10.45
C LEU A 333 34.23 1.37 9.96
N LEU A 334 34.11 0.04 10.11
CA LEU A 334 32.90 -0.70 9.72
C LEU A 334 31.66 -0.16 10.45
N ASN A 335 31.77 0.13 11.74
CA ASN A 335 30.68 0.71 12.52
C ASN A 335 30.30 2.12 12.04
N TYR A 336 31.27 2.98 11.68
CA TYR A 336 30.94 4.27 11.09
C TYR A 336 30.22 4.12 9.75
N ILE A 337 30.71 3.23 8.87
CA ILE A 337 30.07 2.91 7.59
C ILE A 337 28.62 2.46 7.82
N TRP A 338 28.36 1.69 8.88
CA TRP A 338 27.02 1.24 9.26
C TRP A 338 26.13 2.36 9.77
N ILE A 339 26.64 3.20 10.67
CA ILE A 339 25.92 4.36 11.16
C ILE A 339 25.55 5.27 9.99
N PHE A 340 26.47 5.50 9.04
CA PHE A 340 26.18 6.25 7.83
C PHE A 340 25.11 5.58 6.98
N SER A 341 25.17 4.26 6.80
CA SER A 341 24.13 3.51 6.08
C SER A 341 22.74 3.72 6.70
N VAL A 342 22.61 3.63 8.03
CA VAL A 342 21.36 3.93 8.75
C VAL A 342 20.96 5.39 8.61
N ILE A 343 21.90 6.34 8.63
CA ILE A 343 21.57 7.75 8.40
C ILE A 343 21.02 7.97 6.97
N PHE A 344 21.56 7.26 5.98
CA PHE A 344 21.11 7.32 4.60
C PHE A 344 19.77 6.63 4.34
N THR A 345 19.28 5.77 5.24
CA THR A 345 17.91 5.23 5.11
C THR A 345 16.84 6.24 5.50
N PHE A 346 17.18 7.26 6.30
CA PHE A 346 16.33 8.44 6.42
C PHE A 346 16.40 9.19 5.10
N ASN A 347 15.25 9.59 4.53
CA ASN A 347 15.13 10.33 3.27
C ASN A 347 15.71 11.77 3.35
N ILE A 348 16.92 11.93 3.89
CA ILE A 348 17.66 13.17 3.97
C ILE A 348 18.37 13.35 2.63
N GLN A 349 18.06 14.46 1.95
CA GLN A 349 18.70 14.80 0.68
C GLN A 349 20.11 15.31 0.95
N PHE A 350 21.11 14.46 0.73
CA PHE A 350 22.52 14.88 0.69
C PHE A 350 22.88 15.32 -0.73
N SER A 351 23.72 16.36 -0.86
CA SER A 351 24.22 16.83 -2.15
C SER A 351 25.17 15.83 -2.83
N PHE A 352 25.65 14.83 -2.09
CA PHE A 352 26.45 13.72 -2.58
C PHE A 352 25.78 12.40 -2.19
N SER A 353 25.83 11.41 -3.09
CA SER A 353 25.43 10.04 -2.76
C SER A 353 26.69 9.19 -2.54
N PHE A 354 26.85 8.61 -1.36
CA PHE A 354 27.87 7.60 -1.12
C PHE A 354 27.32 6.21 -1.40
N ILE A 355 27.11 5.91 -2.67
CA ILE A 355 26.68 4.57 -3.13
C ILE A 355 27.57 3.48 -2.51
N PHE A 356 28.88 3.74 -2.43
CA PHE A 356 29.84 2.81 -1.84
C PHE A 356 29.54 2.50 -0.36
N VAL A 357 29.01 3.45 0.42
CA VAL A 357 28.74 3.23 1.86
C VAL A 357 27.67 2.15 2.01
N ASN A 358 26.58 2.24 1.23
CA ASN A 358 25.51 1.26 1.25
C ASN A 358 25.99 -0.11 0.76
N GLN A 359 26.81 -0.14 -0.29
CA GLN A 359 27.41 -1.37 -0.83
C GLN A 359 28.36 -2.07 0.16
N MET A 360 29.13 -1.29 0.91
CA MET A 360 30.13 -1.79 1.86
C MET A 360 29.52 -2.15 3.22
N SER A 361 28.48 -1.42 3.65
CA SER A 361 27.82 -1.65 4.94
C SER A 361 27.00 -2.93 4.93
N ASP A 362 26.28 -3.17 3.84
CA ASP A 362 25.21 -4.16 3.76
C ASP A 362 25.37 -5.05 2.53
N THR A 363 26.34 -5.95 2.64
CA THR A 363 26.76 -6.80 1.52
C THR A 363 25.71 -7.84 1.16
N SER A 364 24.98 -8.40 2.14
CA SER A 364 23.91 -9.36 1.87
C SER A 364 22.68 -8.70 1.24
N TYR A 365 22.26 -7.52 1.70
CA TYR A 365 21.18 -6.79 1.04
C TYR A 365 21.54 -6.43 -0.39
N PHE A 366 22.74 -5.91 -0.62
CA PHE A 366 23.17 -5.54 -1.97
C PHE A 366 23.27 -6.74 -2.91
N LEU A 367 23.82 -7.87 -2.44
CA LEU A 367 23.86 -9.10 -3.21
C LEU A 367 22.46 -9.62 -3.56
N THR A 368 21.54 -9.60 -2.59
CA THR A 368 20.17 -10.04 -2.80
C THR A 368 19.44 -9.13 -3.80
N ARG A 369 19.65 -7.81 -3.69
CA ARG A 369 19.09 -6.82 -4.62
C ARG A 369 19.57 -7.03 -6.06
N ASN A 370 20.83 -7.38 -6.28
CA ASN A 370 21.33 -7.69 -7.63
C ASN A 370 20.73 -8.98 -8.21
N LEU A 371 20.26 -9.88 -7.35
CA LEU A 371 19.59 -11.11 -7.74
C LEU A 371 18.07 -10.94 -7.89
N ASP A 372 17.52 -9.75 -7.60
CA ASP A 372 16.07 -9.52 -7.62
C ASP A 372 15.44 -9.91 -8.96
N CYS A 373 16.07 -9.56 -10.09
CA CYS A 373 15.57 -9.89 -11.43
C CYS A 373 15.49 -11.41 -11.69
N GLU A 374 16.50 -12.17 -11.24
CA GLU A 374 16.52 -13.64 -11.42
C GLU A 374 15.53 -14.32 -10.48
N ILE A 375 15.45 -13.81 -9.25
CA ILE A 375 14.55 -14.30 -8.22
C ILE A 375 13.10 -14.04 -8.62
N SER A 376 12.77 -12.85 -9.13
CA SER A 376 11.39 -12.50 -9.47
C SER A 376 10.83 -13.32 -10.64
N GLN A 377 11.68 -13.74 -11.57
CA GLN A 377 11.28 -14.61 -12.68
C GLN A 377 11.04 -16.06 -12.24
N SER A 378 11.74 -16.51 -11.20
CA SER A 378 11.72 -17.92 -10.78
C SER A 378 10.62 -18.26 -9.77
N PHE A 379 10.09 -17.26 -9.07
CA PHE A 379 9.17 -17.48 -7.96
C PHE A 379 7.95 -16.54 -8.04
N GLU A 380 6.76 -17.11 -7.85
CA GLU A 380 5.49 -16.36 -7.76
C GLU A 380 5.29 -15.66 -6.39
N ILE A 381 6.25 -15.79 -5.47
CA ILE A 381 6.16 -15.20 -4.14
C ILE A 381 6.59 -13.73 -4.23
N GLU A 382 5.95 -12.86 -3.43
CA GLU A 382 6.36 -11.46 -3.34
C GLU A 382 7.84 -11.33 -2.95
N LEU A 383 8.55 -10.54 -3.74
CA LEU A 383 10.00 -10.45 -3.70
C LEU A 383 10.53 -9.98 -2.34
N ILE A 384 9.77 -9.14 -1.62
CA ILE A 384 10.17 -8.66 -0.29
C ILE A 384 10.39 -9.82 0.72
N TYR A 385 9.60 -10.90 0.64
CA TYR A 385 9.75 -12.06 1.52
C TYR A 385 10.86 -12.98 1.04
N ILE A 386 10.98 -13.18 -0.27
CA ILE A 386 12.08 -13.99 -0.83
C ILE A 386 13.42 -13.35 -0.50
N ARG A 387 13.53 -12.01 -0.49
CA ARG A 387 14.76 -11.33 -0.08
C ARG A 387 15.21 -11.72 1.33
N VAL A 388 14.29 -11.83 2.29
CA VAL A 388 14.62 -12.26 3.66
C VAL A 388 15.19 -13.68 3.64
N LEU A 389 14.53 -14.60 2.94
CA LEU A 389 15.02 -15.98 2.78
C LEU A 389 16.38 -16.01 2.06
N GLY A 390 16.52 -15.22 1.00
CA GLY A 390 17.75 -15.03 0.22
C GLY A 390 18.91 -14.53 1.06
N MET A 391 18.68 -13.60 2.00
CA MET A 391 19.72 -13.17 2.93
C MET A 391 20.17 -14.32 3.84
N PHE A 392 19.25 -15.10 4.41
CA PHE A 392 19.61 -16.24 5.25
C PHE A 392 20.38 -17.33 4.47
N THR A 393 19.98 -17.59 3.22
CA THR A 393 20.69 -18.55 2.36
C THR A 393 22.07 -18.04 1.97
N LEU A 394 22.20 -16.74 1.62
CA LEU A 394 23.48 -16.12 1.31
C LEU A 394 24.43 -16.12 2.52
N ILE A 395 23.95 -15.79 3.72
CA ILE A 395 24.78 -15.86 4.94
C ILE A 395 25.26 -17.29 5.18
N SER A 396 24.37 -18.28 5.03
CA SER A 396 24.71 -19.70 5.20
C SER A 396 25.72 -20.17 4.15
N LEU A 397 25.55 -19.75 2.89
CA LEU A 397 26.47 -20.02 1.79
C LEU A 397 27.84 -19.38 2.04
N GLN A 398 27.88 -18.12 2.50
CA GLN A 398 29.13 -17.44 2.85
C GLN A 398 29.88 -18.17 3.97
N ILE A 399 29.17 -18.58 5.02
CA ILE A 399 29.75 -19.41 6.10
C ILE A 399 30.33 -20.70 5.50
N PHE A 400 29.56 -21.40 4.66
CA PHE A 400 29.99 -22.64 4.03
C PHE A 400 31.25 -22.45 3.17
N VAL A 401 31.28 -21.45 2.28
CA VAL A 401 32.43 -21.18 1.41
C VAL A 401 33.66 -20.77 2.22
N ILE A 402 33.50 -19.97 3.28
CA ILE A 402 34.63 -19.61 4.15
C ILE A 402 35.15 -20.84 4.90
N GLN A 403 34.29 -21.72 5.42
CA GLN A 403 34.77 -22.97 6.04
C GLN A 403 35.48 -23.86 5.02
N LEU A 404 34.95 -24.00 3.81
CA LEU A 404 35.54 -24.80 2.75
C LEU A 404 36.92 -24.27 2.34
N THR A 405 37.06 -22.96 2.15
CA THR A 405 38.36 -22.34 1.83
C THR A 405 39.37 -22.49 2.95
N VAL A 406 38.97 -22.33 4.21
CA VAL A 406 39.84 -22.57 5.38
C VAL A 406 40.27 -24.04 5.45
N ASN A 407 39.36 -24.99 5.20
CA ASN A 407 39.67 -26.42 5.18
C ASN A 407 40.66 -26.77 4.05
N ILE A 408 40.46 -26.26 2.84
CA ILE A 408 41.38 -26.44 1.71
C ILE A 408 42.76 -25.85 2.05
N PHE A 409 42.81 -24.63 2.59
CA PHE A 409 44.06 -23.99 2.98
C PHE A 409 44.83 -24.81 4.03
N ILE A 410 44.13 -25.39 5.01
CA ILE A 410 44.73 -26.24 6.04
C ILE A 410 45.24 -27.55 5.47
N MET A 411 44.49 -28.15 4.53
CA MET A 411 44.93 -29.34 3.80
C MET A 411 46.21 -29.07 2.99
N LEU A 412 46.29 -27.92 2.32
CA LEU A 412 47.47 -27.52 1.54
C LEU A 412 48.69 -27.20 2.42
N THR A 413 48.48 -26.55 3.56
CA THR A 413 49.57 -26.16 4.48
C THR A 413 49.96 -27.26 5.47
N LYS A 414 49.27 -28.41 5.46
CA LYS A 414 49.41 -29.50 6.46
C LYS A 414 49.28 -28.99 7.91
N GLY A 415 48.52 -27.93 8.12
CA GLY A 415 48.30 -27.32 9.45
C GLY A 415 47.31 -28.12 10.30
N LYS A 416 47.25 -27.83 11.61
CA LYS A 416 46.18 -28.33 12.48
C LYS A 416 45.01 -27.36 12.48
N PHE A 417 43.81 -27.86 12.18
CA PHE A 417 42.58 -27.08 12.24
C PHE A 417 42.26 -26.69 13.69
N SER A 418 42.00 -25.41 13.92
CA SER A 418 41.52 -24.94 15.22
C SER A 418 40.04 -24.58 15.11
N SER A 419 39.19 -25.29 15.88
CA SER A 419 37.74 -25.05 15.94
C SER A 419 37.36 -23.58 16.26
N ASN A 420 38.28 -22.86 16.91
CA ASN A 420 38.11 -21.45 17.23
C ASN A 420 37.92 -20.56 15.99
N ILE A 421 38.61 -20.87 14.88
CA ILE A 421 38.50 -20.08 13.65
C ILE A 421 37.05 -20.14 13.14
N SER A 422 36.46 -21.34 13.07
CA SER A 422 35.07 -21.48 12.64
C SER A 422 34.10 -20.68 13.49
N SER A 423 34.23 -20.74 14.81
CA SER A 423 33.36 -19.97 15.71
C SER A 423 33.51 -18.47 15.52
N ILE A 424 34.73 -17.96 15.32
CA ILE A 424 34.96 -16.53 15.08
C ILE A 424 34.35 -16.13 13.73
N THR A 425 34.53 -16.94 12.69
CA THR A 425 33.94 -16.68 11.37
C THR A 425 32.42 -16.60 11.44
N ILE A 426 31.77 -17.55 12.13
CA ILE A 426 30.31 -17.56 12.28
C ILE A 426 29.84 -16.30 13.02
N ILE A 427 30.49 -15.95 14.14
CA ILE A 427 30.14 -14.76 14.91
C ILE A 427 30.35 -13.49 14.07
N TYR A 428 31.46 -13.39 13.34
CA TYR A 428 31.77 -12.24 12.51
C TYR A 428 30.73 -12.05 11.40
N LEU A 429 30.43 -13.09 10.62
CA LEU A 429 29.44 -13.02 9.54
C LEU A 429 28.03 -12.78 10.06
N TYR A 430 27.69 -13.36 11.21
CA TYR A 430 26.44 -13.07 11.89
C TYR A 430 26.35 -11.59 12.25
N VAL A 431 27.36 -11.06 12.96
CA VAL A 431 27.42 -9.65 13.34
C VAL A 431 27.37 -8.75 12.12
N GLN A 432 28.09 -9.07 11.05
CA GLN A 432 28.16 -8.29 9.81
C GLN A 432 26.84 -8.27 9.02
N ASN A 433 26.02 -9.32 9.08
CA ASN A 433 24.75 -9.35 8.34
C ASN A 433 23.53 -9.03 9.21
N TYR A 434 23.73 -8.84 10.52
CA TYR A 434 22.64 -8.65 11.47
C TYR A 434 21.83 -7.36 11.22
N ALA A 435 22.51 -6.24 10.94
CA ALA A 435 21.84 -4.96 10.68
C ALA A 435 20.95 -5.02 9.43
N ALA A 436 21.44 -5.65 8.37
CA ALA A 436 20.70 -5.87 7.12
C ALA A 436 19.39 -6.61 7.35
N LEU A 437 19.47 -7.75 8.05
CA LEU A 437 18.33 -8.58 8.39
C LEU A 437 17.33 -7.82 9.26
N ILE A 438 17.80 -7.08 10.27
CA ILE A 438 16.95 -6.26 11.12
C ILE A 438 16.23 -5.18 10.30
N ASN A 439 16.95 -4.45 9.46
CA ASN A 439 16.38 -3.39 8.64
C ASN A 439 15.30 -3.95 7.71
N GLN A 440 15.55 -5.11 7.10
CA GLN A 440 14.58 -5.78 6.23
C GLN A 440 13.36 -6.30 7.00
N LEU A 441 13.54 -6.88 8.20
CA LEU A 441 12.42 -7.32 9.03
C LEU A 441 11.56 -6.14 9.48
N PHE A 442 12.18 -5.04 9.92
CA PHE A 442 11.45 -3.83 10.31
C PHE A 442 10.78 -3.15 9.12
N SER A 443 11.39 -3.13 7.94
CA SER A 443 10.75 -2.53 6.76
C SER A 443 9.50 -3.28 6.33
N ILE A 444 9.42 -4.59 6.58
CA ILE A 444 8.22 -5.39 6.33
C ILE A 444 7.18 -5.21 7.44
N LEU A 445 7.60 -5.10 8.70
CA LEU A 445 6.68 -4.89 9.84
C LEU A 445 6.13 -3.46 9.91
N ALA A 446 6.83 -2.50 9.35
CA ALA A 446 6.45 -1.10 9.40
C ALA A 446 5.42 -0.76 8.32
N LYS A 447 4.41 0.01 8.74
CA LYS A 447 3.37 0.54 7.88
C LYS A 447 3.68 1.96 7.44
N ARG A 448 3.29 2.31 6.22
CA ARG A 448 3.36 3.67 5.67
C ARG A 448 2.01 4.05 5.09
N GLU A 449 1.41 5.10 5.64
CA GLU A 449 0.14 5.62 5.16
C GLU A 449 0.36 6.53 3.92
N ILE A 450 -0.29 6.22 2.81
CA ILE A 450 -0.29 7.01 1.58
C ILE A 450 -1.75 7.18 1.13
N SER A 451 -2.23 8.42 1.07
CA SER A 451 -3.62 8.71 0.71
C SER A 451 -4.65 7.94 1.56
N ASN A 452 -4.42 7.87 2.89
CA ASN A 452 -5.21 7.12 3.88
C ASN A 452 -5.28 5.60 3.64
N ILE A 453 -4.35 5.04 2.88
CA ILE A 453 -4.20 3.60 2.68
C ILE A 453 -2.86 3.18 3.28
N ASP A 454 -2.90 2.14 4.12
CA ASP A 454 -1.70 1.59 4.76
C ASP A 454 -0.98 0.63 3.79
N TYR A 455 0.23 1.02 3.37
CA TYR A 455 1.14 0.23 2.56
C TYR A 455 2.28 -0.36 3.41
N VAL A 456 2.91 -1.41 2.91
CA VAL A 456 4.14 -1.96 3.51
C VAL A 456 5.30 -1.00 3.24
N GLN A 457 6.02 -0.55 4.29
CA GLN A 457 7.07 0.45 4.13
C GLN A 457 8.21 -0.02 3.20
N GLY A 458 8.56 -1.30 3.25
CA GLY A 458 9.61 -1.90 2.42
C GLY A 458 9.23 -2.12 0.96
N ASP A 459 7.94 -2.17 0.62
CA ASP A 459 7.44 -2.30 -0.75
C ASP A 459 6.03 -1.72 -0.85
N VAL A 460 5.92 -0.49 -1.36
CA VAL A 460 4.64 0.24 -1.47
C VAL A 460 3.75 -0.26 -2.62
N SER A 461 4.12 -1.35 -3.30
CA SER A 461 3.19 -2.08 -4.16
C SER A 461 2.21 -2.97 -3.36
N LEU A 462 2.54 -3.29 -2.10
CA LEU A 462 1.77 -4.18 -1.24
C LEU A 462 0.95 -3.41 -0.20
N LEU A 463 -0.32 -3.78 -0.06
CA LEU A 463 -1.19 -3.31 1.02
C LEU A 463 -0.85 -4.01 2.33
N PHE A 464 -0.74 -3.25 3.40
CA PHE A 464 -0.38 -3.75 4.73
C PHE A 464 -1.46 -4.69 5.30
N ASP A 465 -2.73 -4.37 5.14
CA ASP A 465 -3.84 -5.19 5.65
C ASP A 465 -4.21 -6.39 4.76
N SER A 466 -3.41 -6.69 3.73
CA SER A 466 -3.68 -7.84 2.87
C SER A 466 -3.51 -9.16 3.63
N PHE A 467 -4.43 -10.11 3.40
CA PHE A 467 -4.39 -11.44 4.04
C PHE A 467 -3.07 -12.17 3.79
N ASN A 468 -2.50 -12.04 2.58
CA ASN A 468 -1.22 -12.62 2.23
C ASN A 468 -0.08 -12.03 3.09
N HIS A 469 -0.02 -10.70 3.22
CA HIS A 469 1.01 -10.04 4.03
C HIS A 469 0.92 -10.44 5.51
N GLN A 470 -0.29 -10.45 6.07
CA GLN A 470 -0.51 -10.90 7.45
C GLN A 470 -0.05 -12.35 7.65
N ALA A 471 -0.34 -13.25 6.71
CA ALA A 471 0.12 -14.64 6.78
C ALA A 471 1.66 -14.74 6.81
N TRP A 472 2.37 -13.95 6.00
CA TRP A 472 3.84 -13.89 6.01
C TRP A 472 4.40 -13.30 7.30
N ILE A 473 3.76 -12.26 7.86
CA ILE A 473 4.13 -11.72 9.17
C ILE A 473 4.09 -12.82 10.22
N TYR A 474 2.98 -13.53 10.36
CA TYR A 474 2.83 -14.53 11.43
C TYR A 474 3.65 -15.80 11.21
N LYS A 475 3.82 -16.27 9.96
CA LYS A 475 4.54 -17.52 9.67
C LYS A 475 6.05 -17.37 9.64
N LEU A 476 6.56 -16.23 9.15
CA LEU A 476 8.00 -16.04 8.89
C LEU A 476 8.59 -14.95 9.78
N ILE A 477 8.05 -13.74 9.69
CA ILE A 477 8.73 -12.53 10.19
C ILE A 477 8.69 -12.46 11.70
N PHE A 478 7.52 -12.70 12.30
CA PHE A 478 7.34 -12.66 13.75
C PHE A 478 8.16 -13.76 14.46
N PRO A 479 8.14 -15.05 14.03
CA PRO A 479 9.00 -16.07 14.61
C PRO A 479 10.50 -15.73 14.52
N ILE A 480 10.97 -15.22 13.37
CA ILE A 480 12.38 -14.84 13.20
C ILE A 480 12.72 -13.65 14.11
N SER A 481 11.89 -12.62 14.15
CA SER A 481 12.10 -11.44 14.99
C SER A 481 12.11 -11.80 16.48
N LEU A 482 11.19 -12.69 16.88
CA LEU A 482 11.13 -13.23 18.25
C LEU A 482 12.39 -14.01 18.59
N LEU A 483 12.88 -14.88 17.69
CA LEU A 483 14.13 -15.62 17.88
C LEU A 483 15.34 -14.69 18.03
N LEU A 484 15.42 -13.63 17.23
CA LEU A 484 16.49 -12.64 17.34
C LEU A 484 16.43 -11.89 18.69
N PHE A 485 15.24 -11.50 19.14
CA PHE A 485 15.05 -10.82 20.41
C PHE A 485 15.35 -11.72 21.62
N LEU A 486 14.87 -12.97 21.58
CA LEU A 486 15.13 -13.97 22.62
C LEU A 486 16.62 -14.28 22.71
N ASN A 487 17.30 -14.51 21.58
CA ASN A 487 18.75 -14.73 21.54
C ASN A 487 19.52 -13.57 22.18
N ARG A 488 19.12 -12.31 21.90
CA ARG A 488 19.72 -11.13 22.52
C ARG A 488 19.54 -11.15 24.04
N SER A 489 18.31 -11.39 24.51
CA SER A 489 18.00 -11.41 25.95
C SER A 489 18.78 -12.50 26.71
N GLN A 490 18.89 -13.68 26.10
CA GLN A 490 19.60 -14.83 26.68
C GLN A 490 21.11 -14.60 26.71
N ASN A 491 21.68 -14.04 25.63
CA ASN A 491 23.11 -13.72 25.58
C ASN A 491 23.50 -12.69 26.65
N LYS A 492 22.63 -11.72 26.94
CA LYS A 492 22.84 -10.74 28.02
C LYS A 492 22.87 -11.41 29.41
N LEU A 493 21.92 -12.30 29.68
CA LEU A 493 21.83 -13.04 30.94
C LEU A 493 23.04 -13.98 31.12
N ASP A 494 23.38 -14.73 30.09
CA ASP A 494 24.52 -15.67 30.11
C ASP A 494 25.85 -14.93 30.30
N SER A 495 26.02 -13.78 29.65
CA SER A 495 27.20 -12.94 29.82
C SER A 495 27.36 -12.42 31.24
N CYS A 496 26.25 -12.10 31.92
CA CYS A 496 26.28 -11.68 33.32
C CYS A 496 26.70 -12.83 34.25
N LYS A 497 26.14 -14.03 34.05
CA LYS A 497 26.46 -15.22 34.88
C LYS A 497 27.88 -15.73 34.65
N LYS A 498 28.36 -15.70 33.41
CA LYS A 498 29.65 -16.28 33.01
C LYS A 498 30.80 -15.27 32.99
N ARG A 499 30.71 -14.17 33.74
CA ARG A 499 31.72 -13.10 33.71
C ARG A 499 33.14 -13.61 33.98
N ASN A 500 33.29 -14.55 34.90
CA ASN A 500 34.59 -15.14 35.26
C ASN A 500 35.16 -16.08 34.17
N PHE A 501 34.33 -16.51 33.21
CA PHE A 501 34.77 -17.34 32.09
C PHE A 501 35.40 -16.52 30.96
N PHE A 502 35.16 -15.20 30.88
CA PHE A 502 35.76 -14.36 29.85
C PHE A 502 37.30 -14.34 29.90
N ASP A 503 37.87 -14.55 31.10
CA ASP A 503 39.31 -14.65 31.24
C ASP A 503 39.87 -16.01 30.77
N LYS A 504 39.06 -17.05 30.63
CA LYS A 504 39.56 -18.37 30.20
C LYS A 504 39.97 -18.33 28.74
N ILE A 505 41.19 -18.82 28.45
CA ILE A 505 41.79 -18.81 27.11
C ILE A 505 40.89 -19.53 26.10
N GLN A 506 40.30 -20.67 26.47
CA GLN A 506 39.40 -21.42 25.59
C GLN A 506 38.17 -20.59 25.18
N PHE A 507 37.50 -19.96 26.14
CA PHE A 507 36.31 -19.15 25.87
C PHE A 507 36.63 -17.91 25.04
N ARG A 508 37.72 -17.21 25.39
CA ARG A 508 38.16 -16.02 24.65
C ARG A 508 38.57 -16.33 23.21
N ARG A 509 39.10 -17.53 22.94
CA ARG A 509 39.40 -17.94 21.56
C ARG A 509 38.16 -18.06 20.68
N HIS A 510 37.00 -18.40 21.25
CA HIS A 510 35.75 -18.50 20.47
C HIS A 510 35.06 -17.15 20.33
N ILE A 511 34.99 -16.33 21.39
CA ILE A 511 34.12 -15.13 21.42
C ILE A 511 34.94 -13.82 21.52
N GLY A 512 36.27 -13.91 21.42
CA GLY A 512 37.18 -12.76 21.56
C GLY A 512 36.90 -11.62 20.60
N TYR A 513 36.30 -11.89 19.44
CA TYR A 513 35.86 -10.86 18.51
C TYR A 513 34.92 -9.83 19.15
N LEU A 514 33.97 -10.25 19.98
CA LEU A 514 32.99 -9.35 20.62
C LEU A 514 33.58 -8.57 21.80
N PHE A 515 34.56 -9.14 22.51
CA PHE A 515 34.94 -8.67 23.85
C PHE A 515 36.34 -8.05 23.95
N ASN A 516 37.19 -8.15 22.91
CA ASN A 516 38.60 -7.73 22.98
C ASN A 516 38.82 -6.23 23.35
N GLU A 517 37.82 -5.37 23.17
CA GLU A 517 37.91 -3.93 23.45
C GLU A 517 37.44 -3.51 24.85
N TYR A 518 36.78 -4.40 25.58
CA TYR A 518 36.09 -4.04 26.83
C TYR A 518 36.99 -4.28 28.04
N ASN A 519 37.09 -3.29 28.93
CA ASN A 519 37.76 -3.48 30.21
C ASN A 519 36.87 -4.37 31.10
N ALA A 520 37.50 -5.22 31.92
CA ALA A 520 36.81 -6.05 32.90
C ALA A 520 35.87 -5.25 33.82
N ASN A 521 36.22 -3.99 34.14
CA ASN A 521 35.43 -3.13 35.04
C ASN A 521 34.31 -2.35 34.34
N SER A 522 34.39 -2.12 33.03
CA SER A 522 33.28 -1.52 32.27
C SER A 522 32.32 -2.62 31.88
N SER A 523 31.31 -2.87 32.71
CA SER A 523 30.30 -3.89 32.43
C SER A 523 29.67 -3.68 31.05
N PHE A 524 29.77 -4.69 30.19
CA PHE A 524 29.22 -4.73 28.83
C PHE A 524 27.69 -4.48 28.78
N PHE A 525 26.99 -4.75 29.89
CA PHE A 525 25.51 -4.77 29.96
C PHE A 525 24.90 -4.12 31.22
N GLY A 526 25.71 -3.60 32.16
CA GLY A 526 25.28 -3.35 33.55
C GLY A 526 24.86 -1.92 33.91
N ASN A 527 25.41 -0.89 33.29
CA ASN A 527 25.14 0.50 33.71
C ASN A 527 24.26 1.23 32.71
N GLY A 528 22.95 0.99 32.78
CA GLY A 528 21.90 1.57 31.93
C GLY A 528 21.91 3.09 31.80
N LEU A 529 22.62 3.82 32.68
CA LEU A 529 22.60 5.28 32.75
C LEU A 529 23.81 5.99 32.09
N ASN A 530 24.89 5.28 31.73
CA ASN A 530 26.06 5.88 31.05
C ASN A 530 26.16 5.49 29.56
N TYR A 531 25.05 5.09 28.94
CA TYR A 531 24.99 4.60 27.56
C TYR A 531 25.04 5.71 26.48
N GLY A 532 25.08 6.99 26.86
CA GLY A 532 25.13 8.12 25.90
C GLY A 532 26.47 8.30 25.17
N ARG A 533 27.53 7.55 25.50
CA ARG A 533 28.89 7.76 24.93
C ARG A 533 29.41 6.67 24.00
N LYS A 534 28.70 5.55 23.82
CA LYS A 534 29.15 4.49 22.90
C LYS A 534 27.96 4.00 22.04
N PRO A 535 27.79 4.53 20.81
CA PRO A 535 26.65 4.22 19.94
C PRO A 535 26.61 2.76 19.47
N LEU A 536 27.72 2.03 19.61
CA LEU A 536 27.98 0.69 19.07
C LEU A 536 27.01 -0.42 19.53
N LEU A 537 26.16 -0.21 20.54
CA LEU A 537 25.32 -1.27 21.14
C LEU A 537 23.86 -0.89 21.40
N GLN A 538 23.43 0.34 21.06
CA GLN A 538 22.00 0.64 21.08
C GLN A 538 21.24 -0.15 20.00
N LEU A 539 21.93 -0.55 18.92
CA LEU A 539 21.38 -1.32 17.80
C LEU A 539 21.60 -2.85 17.88
N PHE A 540 22.56 -3.35 18.68
CA PHE A 540 22.88 -4.79 18.81
C PHE A 540 22.24 -5.49 19.99
#